data_AF-A0A818WJ70-F1
#
_entry.id   AF-A0A818WJ70-F1
#
_cell.length_a   1.000
_cell.length_b   1.000
_cell.length_c   1.000
_cell.angle_alpha   90.00
_cell.angle_beta   90.00
_cell.angle_gamma   90.00
#
_symmetry.space_group_name_H-M   'P 1'
#
loop_
_entity.id
_entity.type
_entity.pdbx_description
1 polymer ?
#
loop_
_entity_poly.entity_id
_entity_poly.type
_entity_poly.pdbx_seq_one_letter_code
_entity_poly.pdbx_strand_id
1 'polypeptide(L)'
;MPPYGKNVIEGLNGNARDSAARVEAVRQSCSSYNGQVESITLGDFELSIDHKLMDPAWNRKYIWSPEDPEKGEYWKQSLNRGGRPYFCPSGWKRYGVKVAENDKEFDARWGNWYIAYHGTKSEYATNILTSGLRMSTTGCFYEKGVPRVYLSPSIEYCAHPRYAKPWIKTDENGKIRWFQLVFQCRVNPDSIKKIQYETLINDKYKNSVTVDPNFDNNELEWIIPGKEGVYYIKDDIICYGIMMRICDVDPKYLPASKWWQYTFRD
;
A
#
# COMPACT_ATOMS: atom_id res chain seq x y z
N MET A 1 -19.93 5.79 -32.80
CA MET A 1 -19.30 4.68 -32.05
C MET A 1 -18.84 5.19 -30.69
N PRO A 2 -19.41 4.69 -29.58
CA PRO A 2 -18.78 4.79 -28.26
C PRO A 2 -18.36 3.38 -27.76
N PRO A 3 -17.11 3.17 -27.29
CA PRO A 3 -16.62 1.84 -26.94
C PRO A 3 -16.81 1.49 -25.46
N TYR A 4 -17.26 0.26 -25.26
CA TYR A 4 -17.06 -0.65 -24.12
C TYR A 4 -17.38 -0.19 -22.69
N GLY A 5 -18.51 -0.72 -22.21
CA GLY A 5 -18.89 -0.71 -20.78
C GLY A 5 -20.32 -1.17 -20.48
N LYS A 6 -21.11 -1.58 -21.49
CA LYS A 6 -22.56 -1.81 -21.32
C LYS A 6 -23.05 -3.27 -21.17
N ASN A 7 -22.17 -4.29 -21.05
CA ASN A 7 -22.63 -5.69 -20.99
C ASN A 7 -22.24 -6.49 -19.73
N VAL A 8 -22.11 -5.85 -18.55
CA VAL A 8 -22.00 -6.59 -17.26
C VAL A 8 -23.16 -6.30 -16.30
N ILE A 9 -24.02 -5.31 -16.61
CA ILE A 9 -25.17 -4.95 -15.76
C ILE A 9 -26.46 -5.70 -16.15
N GLU A 10 -26.58 -6.22 -17.38
CA GLU A 10 -27.77 -6.98 -17.80
C GLU A 10 -27.78 -8.45 -17.29
N GLY A 11 -26.69 -8.92 -16.67
CA GLY A 11 -26.63 -10.24 -16.01
C GLY A 11 -27.09 -10.25 -14.54
N LEU A 12 -27.36 -9.09 -13.93
CA LEU A 12 -27.81 -8.98 -12.53
C LEU A 12 -29.31 -8.67 -12.40
N ASN A 13 -30.03 -8.54 -13.52
CA ASN A 13 -31.48 -8.32 -13.56
C ASN A 13 -32.25 -9.57 -14.02
N GLY A 14 -31.89 -10.75 -13.50
CA GLY A 14 -32.66 -11.97 -13.65
C GLY A 14 -33.60 -12.19 -12.46
N ASN A 15 -34.91 -12.31 -12.73
CA ASN A 15 -36.03 -12.44 -11.79
C ASN A 15 -36.00 -13.68 -10.86
N ALA A 16 -35.00 -13.82 -10.00
CA ALA A 16 -35.05 -14.82 -8.93
C ALA A 16 -35.76 -14.21 -7.71
N ARG A 17 -36.91 -14.80 -7.33
CA ARG A 17 -37.75 -14.45 -6.16
C ARG A 17 -37.03 -14.46 -4.78
N ASP A 18 -35.71 -14.67 -4.76
CA ASP A 18 -34.90 -14.83 -3.54
C ASP A 18 -33.90 -13.69 -3.27
N SER A 19 -33.79 -12.68 -4.13
CA SER A 19 -32.83 -11.58 -3.89
C SER A 19 -33.21 -10.77 -2.63
N ALA A 20 -34.49 -10.53 -2.42
CA ALA A 20 -35.01 -9.87 -1.22
C ALA A 20 -34.83 -10.73 0.04
N ALA A 21 -35.05 -12.06 -0.06
CA ALA A 21 -34.87 -12.99 1.06
C ALA A 21 -33.41 -13.10 1.50
N ARG A 22 -32.45 -13.03 0.57
CA ARG A 22 -31.01 -13.08 0.88
C ARG A 22 -30.50 -11.78 1.53
N VAL A 23 -30.99 -10.62 1.10
CA VAL A 23 -30.64 -9.33 1.71
C VAL A 23 -31.28 -9.19 3.10
N GLU A 24 -32.50 -9.69 3.29
CA GLU A 24 -33.17 -9.68 4.59
C GLU A 24 -32.54 -10.68 5.57
N ALA A 25 -32.08 -11.84 5.11
CA ALA A 25 -31.32 -12.80 5.92
C ALA A 25 -29.96 -12.23 6.39
N VAL A 26 -29.29 -11.45 5.52
CA VAL A 26 -28.05 -10.74 5.89
C VAL A 26 -28.35 -9.60 6.89
N ARG A 27 -29.43 -8.83 6.70
CA ARG A 27 -29.83 -7.77 7.63
C ARG A 27 -30.28 -8.28 9.00
N GLN A 28 -31.05 -9.37 9.05
CA GLN A 28 -31.48 -9.99 10.30
C GLN A 28 -30.31 -10.63 11.06
N SER A 29 -29.32 -11.19 10.36
CA SER A 29 -28.10 -11.70 11.00
C SER A 29 -27.19 -10.59 11.53
N CYS A 30 -27.20 -9.41 10.91
CA CYS A 30 -26.40 -8.26 11.35
C CYS A 30 -27.05 -7.46 12.49
N SER A 31 -28.38 -7.49 12.65
CA SER A 31 -29.09 -6.67 13.65
C SER A 31 -29.10 -7.28 15.05
N SER A 32 -28.66 -8.53 15.23
CA SER A 32 -28.56 -9.19 16.55
C SER A 32 -27.15 -9.21 17.15
N TYR A 33 -26.15 -8.58 16.51
CA TYR A 33 -24.74 -8.73 16.94
C TYR A 33 -24.06 -7.40 17.27
N ASN A 34 -23.81 -7.17 18.55
CA ASN A 34 -23.05 -6.04 19.10
C ASN A 34 -21.58 -6.45 19.28
N GLY A 35 -20.86 -6.68 18.16
CA GLY A 35 -19.51 -7.28 18.16
C GLY A 35 -18.63 -6.92 16.95
N GLN A 36 -17.31 -7.09 17.14
CA GLN A 36 -16.17 -6.58 16.36
C GLN A 36 -16.21 -6.75 14.82
N VAL A 37 -15.64 -5.72 14.15
CA VAL A 37 -15.52 -5.45 12.70
C VAL A 37 -15.18 -6.67 11.84
N GLU A 38 -16.05 -7.00 10.89
CA GLU A 38 -15.76 -7.91 9.78
C GLU A 38 -16.13 -7.29 8.42
N SER A 39 -15.14 -7.30 7.51
CA SER A 39 -15.13 -6.78 6.14
C SER A 39 -15.27 -5.26 5.99
N ILE A 40 -14.13 -4.60 5.72
CA ILE A 40 -14.15 -3.29 5.06
C ILE A 40 -13.94 -3.57 3.58
N THR A 41 -14.91 -3.19 2.74
CA THR A 41 -14.72 -3.25 1.30
C THR A 41 -13.77 -2.13 0.89
N LEU A 42 -12.89 -2.34 -0.08
CA LEU A 42 -12.00 -1.28 -0.53
C LEU A 42 -12.78 -0.08 -1.13
N GLY A 43 -14.02 -0.31 -1.56
CA GLY A 43 -14.98 0.74 -1.90
C GLY A 43 -15.26 1.72 -0.75
N ASP A 44 -15.14 1.27 0.51
CA ASP A 44 -15.23 2.13 1.70
C ASP A 44 -14.04 3.09 1.84
N PHE A 45 -12.98 2.92 1.04
CA PHE A 45 -11.85 3.84 0.91
C PHE A 45 -11.83 4.58 -0.44
N GLU A 46 -12.93 4.57 -1.20
CA GLU A 46 -13.02 5.09 -2.58
C GLU A 46 -12.08 4.37 -3.57
N LEU A 47 -11.68 3.14 -3.23
CA LEU A 47 -10.90 2.30 -4.12
C LEU A 47 -11.84 1.33 -4.84
N SER A 48 -11.98 1.48 -6.15
CA SER A 48 -12.72 0.51 -6.98
C SER A 48 -11.83 -0.69 -7.29
N ILE A 49 -11.68 -1.59 -6.31
CA ILE A 49 -10.87 -2.81 -6.43
C ILE A 49 -11.81 -4.02 -6.32
N ASP A 50 -11.74 -4.94 -7.28
CA ASP A 50 -12.53 -6.17 -7.27
C ASP A 50 -12.20 -7.00 -6.02
N HIS A 51 -13.21 -7.38 -5.25
CA HIS A 51 -13.08 -8.20 -4.05
C HIS A 51 -12.38 -9.54 -4.31
N LYS A 52 -12.43 -10.06 -5.55
CA LYS A 52 -11.70 -11.26 -5.96
C LYS A 52 -10.17 -11.08 -5.98
N LEU A 53 -9.70 -9.83 -6.05
CA LEU A 53 -8.29 -9.48 -5.96
C LEU A 53 -7.81 -9.39 -4.51
N MET A 54 -8.71 -9.48 -3.53
CA MET A 54 -8.38 -9.32 -2.11
C MET A 54 -8.32 -10.67 -1.41
N ASP A 55 -7.44 -10.75 -0.43
CA ASP A 55 -7.33 -11.90 0.46
C ASP A 55 -7.41 -11.42 1.93
N PRO A 56 -8.63 -11.37 2.50
CA PRO A 56 -8.83 -10.89 3.87
C PRO A 56 -8.10 -11.71 4.93
N ALA A 57 -7.74 -12.97 4.66
CA ALA A 57 -6.99 -13.81 5.61
C ALA A 57 -5.59 -13.24 5.89
N TRP A 58 -5.07 -12.40 4.98
CA TRP A 58 -3.78 -11.72 5.12
C TRP A 58 -3.87 -10.26 5.57
N ASN A 59 -5.08 -9.79 5.89
CA ASN A 59 -5.25 -8.48 6.51
C ASN A 59 -4.53 -8.44 7.86
N ARG A 60 -3.83 -7.34 8.13
CA ARG A 60 -3.09 -7.14 9.37
C ARG A 60 -3.26 -5.72 9.85
N LYS A 61 -3.37 -5.54 11.16
CA LYS A 61 -3.31 -4.24 11.82
C LYS A 61 -2.00 -4.18 12.58
N TYR A 62 -1.17 -3.16 12.31
CA TYR A 62 0.11 -2.99 12.97
C TYR A 62 0.00 -1.89 14.02
N ILE A 63 0.12 -2.27 15.29
CA ILE A 63 -0.03 -1.34 16.43
C ILE A 63 1.33 -0.71 16.79
N TRP A 64 1.31 0.36 17.57
CA TRP A 64 2.53 1.12 17.91
C TRP A 64 3.36 0.48 19.01
N SER A 65 2.70 -0.21 19.93
CA SER A 65 3.35 -0.90 21.04
C SER A 65 2.47 -2.07 21.49
N PRO A 66 3.02 -3.03 22.26
CA PRO A 66 2.23 -4.15 22.77
C PRO A 66 1.21 -3.72 23.85
N GLU A 67 1.33 -2.50 24.39
CA GLU A 67 0.39 -1.89 25.34
C GLU A 67 -0.75 -1.11 24.66
N ASP A 68 -0.77 -1.04 23.33
CA ASP A 68 -1.86 -0.40 22.59
C ASP A 68 -3.20 -1.08 22.96
N PRO A 69 -4.23 -0.32 23.36
CA PRO A 69 -5.54 -0.90 23.71
C PRO A 69 -6.20 -1.62 22.53
N GLU A 70 -5.77 -1.34 21.29
CA GLU A 70 -6.27 -2.01 20.12
C GLU A 70 -5.56 -3.35 19.86
N LYS A 71 -6.30 -4.39 19.48
CA LYS A 71 -5.71 -5.67 19.06
C LYS A 71 -4.99 -5.51 17.71
N GLY A 72 -3.73 -5.95 17.63
CA GLY A 72 -2.96 -6.01 16.38
C GLY A 72 -1.59 -6.66 16.54
N GLU A 73 -0.80 -6.62 15.48
CA GLU A 73 0.57 -7.15 15.45
C GLU A 73 1.58 -6.05 15.77
N TYR A 74 2.61 -6.41 16.55
CA TYR A 74 3.76 -5.57 16.83
C TYR A 74 4.98 -6.45 17.04
N TRP A 75 6.13 -5.96 16.59
CA TRP A 75 7.43 -6.54 16.94
C TRP A 75 8.49 -5.44 17.07
N LYS A 76 9.33 -5.58 18.08
CA LYS A 76 10.35 -4.56 18.42
C LYS A 76 11.60 -4.65 17.55
N GLN A 77 12.03 -5.85 17.21
CA GLN A 77 13.25 -6.10 16.40
C GLN A 77 12.86 -6.45 14.96
N SER A 78 13.71 -6.12 13.99
CA SER A 78 13.43 -6.50 12.60
C SER A 78 13.31 -8.01 12.42
N LEU A 79 12.44 -8.42 11.51
CA LEU A 79 12.39 -9.77 10.98
C LEU A 79 13.35 -9.86 9.79
N ASN A 80 13.99 -11.00 9.58
CA ASN A 80 14.72 -11.24 8.34
C ASN A 80 13.73 -11.71 7.25
N ARG A 81 13.64 -10.97 6.15
CA ARG A 81 12.81 -11.29 4.99
C ARG A 81 13.65 -11.20 3.72
N GLY A 82 14.02 -12.37 3.20
CA GLY A 82 14.87 -12.48 2.02
C GLY A 82 16.31 -12.00 2.23
N GLY A 83 16.82 -11.90 3.46
CA GLY A 83 18.16 -11.39 3.74
C GLY A 83 18.23 -9.88 4.05
N ARG A 84 17.08 -9.19 4.10
CA ARG A 84 16.98 -7.78 4.50
C ARG A 84 16.11 -7.63 5.76
N PRO A 85 16.36 -6.60 6.60
CA PRO A 85 15.54 -6.33 7.75
C PRO A 85 14.15 -5.83 7.34
N TYR A 86 13.13 -6.36 8.01
CA TYR A 86 11.73 -5.96 7.87
C TYR A 86 11.20 -5.52 9.24
N PHE A 87 11.02 -4.21 9.39
CA PHE A 87 10.52 -3.60 10.61
C PHE A 87 8.98 -3.53 10.62
N CYS A 88 8.41 -3.48 11.82
CA CYS A 88 6.96 -3.40 11.99
C CYS A 88 6.46 -2.08 11.39
N PRO A 89 5.54 -2.11 10.40
CA PRO A 89 4.95 -0.89 9.86
C PRO A 89 3.86 -0.37 10.80
N SER A 90 4.24 -0.05 12.04
CA SER A 90 3.33 0.42 13.08
C SER A 90 2.50 1.64 12.64
N GLY A 91 1.23 1.64 13.02
CA GLY A 91 0.27 2.68 12.61
C GLY A 91 -0.34 2.47 11.22
N TRP A 92 0.02 1.38 10.53
CA TRP A 92 -0.57 0.99 9.26
C TRP A 92 -1.49 -0.23 9.40
N LYS A 93 -2.44 -0.35 8.49
CA LYS A 93 -3.24 -1.54 8.29
C LYS A 93 -2.97 -2.09 6.89
N ARG A 94 -2.60 -3.36 6.79
CA ARG A 94 -2.50 -4.06 5.52
C ARG A 94 -3.84 -4.67 5.15
N TYR A 95 -4.24 -4.44 3.92
CA TYR A 95 -5.24 -5.25 3.22
C TYR A 95 -4.51 -6.20 2.27
N GLY A 96 -4.68 -7.51 2.47
CA GLY A 96 -4.00 -8.54 1.69
C GLY A 96 -4.53 -8.60 0.27
N VAL A 97 -3.65 -8.73 -0.72
CA VAL A 97 -4.01 -8.90 -2.13
C VAL A 97 -3.81 -10.37 -2.49
N LYS A 98 -4.81 -10.98 -3.12
CA LYS A 98 -4.73 -12.38 -3.59
C LYS A 98 -3.79 -12.45 -4.80
N VAL A 99 -2.56 -12.90 -4.56
CA VAL A 99 -1.51 -13.06 -5.59
C VAL A 99 -1.02 -14.49 -5.74
N ALA A 100 -1.47 -15.40 -4.87
CA ALA A 100 -1.23 -16.84 -4.90
C ALA A 100 -2.48 -17.56 -4.40
N GLU A 101 -2.58 -18.87 -4.64
CA GLU A 101 -3.69 -19.67 -4.12
C GLU A 101 -3.54 -19.97 -2.62
N ASN A 102 -2.32 -20.02 -2.11
CA ASN A 102 -2.02 -20.24 -0.69
C ASN A 102 -0.63 -19.70 -0.28
N ASP A 103 -0.34 -19.77 1.03
CA ASP A 103 0.94 -19.39 1.64
C ASP A 103 2.14 -20.16 1.07
N LYS A 104 2.01 -21.48 0.91
CA LYS A 104 3.09 -22.34 0.40
C LYS A 104 3.51 -21.92 -1.00
N GLU A 105 2.55 -21.63 -1.87
CA GLU A 105 2.82 -21.13 -3.21
C GLU A 105 3.46 -19.74 -3.17
N PHE A 106 2.93 -18.83 -2.34
CA PHE A 106 3.49 -17.49 -2.17
C PHE A 106 4.96 -17.55 -1.74
N ASP A 107 5.27 -18.34 -0.72
CA ASP A 107 6.62 -18.46 -0.17
C ASP A 107 7.56 -19.18 -1.13
N ALA A 108 7.08 -20.20 -1.86
CA ALA A 108 7.88 -20.88 -2.88
C ALA A 108 8.33 -19.92 -4.01
N ARG A 109 7.48 -18.96 -4.39
CA ARG A 109 7.78 -17.98 -5.44
C ARG A 109 8.56 -16.76 -4.95
N TRP A 110 8.18 -16.22 -3.79
CA TRP A 110 8.61 -14.88 -3.34
C TRP A 110 9.05 -14.82 -1.88
N GLY A 111 9.12 -15.95 -1.16
CA GLY A 111 9.51 -15.98 0.25
C GLY A 111 10.90 -15.40 0.50
N ASN A 112 11.82 -15.64 -0.43
CA ASN A 112 13.21 -15.16 -0.41
C ASN A 112 13.39 -13.75 -1.02
N TRP A 113 12.32 -13.12 -1.51
CA TRP A 113 12.38 -11.76 -2.04
C TRP A 113 12.34 -10.73 -0.92
N TYR A 114 12.97 -9.59 -1.17
CA TYR A 114 12.97 -8.49 -0.21
C TYR A 114 11.56 -7.91 -0.07
N ILE A 115 11.26 -7.32 1.09
CA ILE A 115 10.05 -6.52 1.27
C ILE A 115 10.42 -5.06 1.05
N ALA A 116 9.60 -4.38 0.24
CA ALA A 116 9.69 -2.95 0.03
C ALA A 116 8.30 -2.33 -0.11
N TYR A 117 8.28 -1.02 -0.25
CA TYR A 117 7.08 -0.22 -0.34
C TYR A 117 7.10 0.68 -1.58
N HIS A 118 5.91 0.99 -2.08
CA HIS A 118 5.70 1.93 -3.18
C HIS A 118 4.60 2.92 -2.83
N GLY A 119 4.96 4.17 -2.58
CA GLY A 119 3.99 5.25 -2.40
C GLY A 119 3.34 5.62 -3.73
N THR A 120 2.02 5.81 -3.71
CA THR A 120 1.27 6.25 -4.89
C THR A 120 0.03 7.05 -4.48
N LYS A 121 -0.57 7.75 -5.44
CA LYS A 121 -1.91 8.33 -5.24
C LYS A 121 -2.95 7.23 -5.26
N SER A 122 -3.97 7.34 -4.40
CA SER A 122 -5.07 6.36 -4.31
C SER A 122 -5.75 6.10 -5.66
N GLU A 123 -5.89 7.12 -6.51
CA GLU A 123 -6.48 7.01 -7.85
C GLU A 123 -5.76 6.02 -8.79
N TYR A 124 -4.48 5.69 -8.52
CA TYR A 124 -3.73 4.72 -9.31
C TYR A 124 -3.77 3.30 -8.75
N ALA A 125 -4.36 3.09 -7.57
CA ALA A 125 -4.29 1.79 -6.89
C ALA A 125 -4.91 0.67 -7.72
N THR A 126 -6.09 0.87 -8.29
CA THR A 126 -6.74 -0.11 -9.16
C THR A 126 -5.86 -0.45 -10.38
N ASN A 127 -5.31 0.56 -11.06
CA ASN A 127 -4.44 0.35 -12.21
C ASN A 127 -3.17 -0.43 -11.84
N ILE A 128 -2.59 -0.16 -10.67
CA ILE A 128 -1.40 -0.88 -10.19
C ILE A 128 -1.74 -2.34 -9.91
N LEU A 129 -2.88 -2.63 -9.30
CA LEU A 129 -3.27 -4.01 -8.98
C LEU A 129 -3.61 -4.83 -10.23
N THR A 130 -4.21 -4.21 -11.25
CA THR A 130 -4.58 -4.93 -12.49
C THR A 130 -3.44 -5.01 -13.50
N SER A 131 -2.55 -4.02 -13.51
CA SER A 131 -1.55 -3.86 -14.58
C SER A 131 -0.11 -3.99 -14.09
N GLY A 132 0.16 -3.97 -12.78
CA GLY A 132 1.50 -3.88 -12.20
C GLY A 132 1.96 -2.44 -12.01
N LEU A 133 3.20 -2.25 -11.56
CA LEU A 133 3.76 -0.91 -11.34
C LEU A 133 4.17 -0.28 -12.66
N ARG A 134 3.57 0.87 -13.00
CA ARG A 134 3.92 1.63 -14.20
C ARG A 134 5.32 2.23 -14.04
N MET A 135 6.13 2.10 -15.06
CA MET A 135 7.47 2.67 -15.07
C MET A 135 7.43 4.17 -15.31
N SER A 136 8.28 4.90 -14.59
CA SER A 136 8.51 6.33 -14.78
C SER A 136 9.79 6.55 -15.57
N THR A 137 9.76 7.50 -16.50
CA THR A 137 10.95 8.03 -17.20
C THR A 137 11.47 9.32 -16.57
N THR A 138 10.80 9.79 -15.52
CA THR A 138 11.15 10.95 -14.70
C THR A 138 11.55 10.49 -13.29
N GLY A 139 12.32 11.30 -12.57
CA GLY A 139 12.85 10.98 -11.23
C GLY A 139 14.36 11.20 -11.13
N CYS A 140 14.89 11.08 -9.91
CA CYS A 140 16.31 11.29 -9.61
C CYS A 140 17.16 10.05 -9.94
N PHE A 141 18.50 10.21 -9.92
CA PHE A 141 19.51 9.12 -10.04
C PHE A 141 19.60 8.34 -11.34
N TYR A 142 18.80 8.69 -12.35
CA TYR A 142 18.87 8.08 -13.67
C TYR A 142 18.74 9.12 -14.76
N GLU A 143 19.33 8.82 -15.91
CA GLU A 143 19.19 9.62 -17.12
C GLU A 143 17.71 9.83 -17.44
N LYS A 144 17.36 11.08 -17.77
CA LYS A 144 16.00 11.44 -18.18
C LYS A 144 15.62 10.60 -19.40
N GLY A 145 14.47 9.94 -19.34
CA GLY A 145 13.99 9.09 -20.44
C GLY A 145 14.15 7.59 -20.22
N VAL A 146 15.01 7.15 -19.30
CA VAL A 146 15.17 5.70 -19.02
C VAL A 146 14.00 5.21 -18.15
N PRO A 147 13.22 4.18 -18.49
CA PRO A 147 12.13 3.72 -17.62
C PRO A 147 12.65 3.05 -16.33
N ARG A 148 12.00 3.30 -15.18
CA ARG A 148 12.29 2.65 -13.88
C ARG A 148 11.11 2.69 -12.92
N VAL A 149 11.17 1.87 -11.87
CA VAL A 149 10.31 1.95 -10.68
C VAL A 149 11.17 2.23 -9.45
N TYR A 150 10.67 3.09 -8.58
CA TYR A 150 11.28 3.40 -7.28
C TYR A 150 10.50 2.71 -6.18
N LEU A 151 11.23 2.04 -5.30
CA LEU A 151 10.72 1.42 -4.08
C LEU A 151 11.57 1.89 -2.90
N SER A 152 11.09 1.65 -1.68
CA SER A 152 11.85 1.90 -0.46
C SER A 152 11.63 0.80 0.56
N PRO A 153 12.63 0.43 1.38
CA PRO A 153 12.39 -0.42 2.53
C PRO A 153 11.64 0.32 3.65
N SER A 154 11.65 1.66 3.62
CA SER A 154 10.93 2.51 4.57
C SER A 154 9.53 2.83 4.07
N ILE A 155 8.52 2.40 4.83
CA ILE A 155 7.13 2.83 4.59
C ILE A 155 6.95 4.32 4.87
N GLU A 156 7.70 4.90 5.81
CA GLU A 156 7.62 6.32 6.17
C GLU A 156 8.20 7.24 5.08
N TYR A 157 9.26 6.79 4.39
CA TYR A 157 9.74 7.49 3.19
C TYR A 157 8.69 7.47 2.09
N CYS A 158 8.12 6.29 1.80
CA CYS A 158 7.03 6.15 0.82
C CYS A 158 5.75 6.90 1.20
N ALA A 159 5.54 7.19 2.49
CA ALA A 159 4.39 7.94 2.99
C ALA A 159 4.47 9.45 2.69
N HIS A 160 5.60 9.98 2.25
CA HIS A 160 5.71 11.41 1.94
C HIS A 160 4.66 11.83 0.89
N PRO A 161 4.00 13.01 1.01
CA PRO A 161 2.91 13.42 0.10
C PRO A 161 3.27 13.48 -1.39
N ARG A 162 4.57 13.64 -1.71
CA ARG A 162 5.09 13.53 -3.09
C ARG A 162 4.84 12.15 -3.71
N TYR A 163 4.85 11.10 -2.90
CA TYR A 163 4.63 9.72 -3.33
C TYR A 163 3.22 9.24 -2.95
N ALA A 164 2.86 9.31 -1.66
CA ALA A 164 1.58 8.87 -1.11
C ALA A 164 0.73 10.05 -0.65
N LYS A 165 0.11 10.75 -1.61
CA LYS A 165 -0.70 11.95 -1.35
C LYS A 165 -1.85 11.63 -0.39
N PRO A 166 -1.93 12.28 0.79
CA PRO A 166 -3.05 12.11 1.70
C PRO A 166 -4.37 12.57 1.09
N TRP A 167 -5.47 11.94 1.46
CA TRP A 167 -6.82 12.41 1.17
C TRP A 167 -7.70 12.34 2.41
N ILE A 168 -8.85 13.01 2.34
CA ILE A 168 -9.79 13.15 3.45
C ILE A 168 -11.07 12.40 3.09
N LYS A 169 -11.67 11.74 4.08
CA LYS A 169 -13.06 11.26 4.00
C LYS A 169 -13.79 11.59 5.30
N THR A 170 -15.06 11.94 5.16
CA THR A 170 -15.99 12.05 6.29
C THR A 170 -16.64 10.69 6.49
N ASP A 171 -16.54 10.12 7.69
CA ASP A 171 -17.23 8.87 8.02
C ASP A 171 -18.74 9.08 8.21
N GLU A 172 -19.48 7.99 8.40
CA GLU A 172 -20.93 8.00 8.59
C GLU A 172 -21.40 8.84 9.80
N ASN A 173 -20.52 9.08 10.77
CA ASN A 173 -20.79 9.88 11.96
C ASN A 173 -20.40 11.36 11.77
N GLY A 174 -20.03 11.78 10.56
CA GLY A 174 -19.61 13.15 10.27
C GLY A 174 -18.17 13.44 10.68
N LYS A 175 -17.39 12.45 11.11
CA LYS A 175 -16.01 12.65 11.55
C LYS A 175 -15.07 12.64 10.35
N ILE A 176 -14.26 13.68 10.25
CA ILE A 176 -13.23 13.83 9.23
C ILE A 176 -12.04 12.92 9.58
N ARG A 177 -11.62 12.10 8.62
CA ARG A 177 -10.47 11.19 8.72
C ARG A 177 -9.53 11.41 7.55
N TRP A 178 -8.23 11.32 7.81
CA TRP A 178 -7.17 11.39 6.81
C TRP A 178 -6.68 10.00 6.45
N PHE A 179 -6.38 9.79 5.18
CA PHE A 179 -5.98 8.51 4.62
C PHE A 179 -4.68 8.65 3.83
N GLN A 180 -3.83 7.63 3.89
CA GLN A 180 -2.69 7.46 3.00
C GLN A 180 -2.59 6.01 2.54
N LEU A 181 -2.14 5.81 1.30
CA LEU A 181 -1.97 4.51 0.67
C LEU A 181 -0.54 4.31 0.19
N VAL A 182 0.00 3.15 0.50
CA VAL A 182 1.28 2.65 0.00
C VAL A 182 1.09 1.17 -0.35
N PHE A 183 1.73 0.68 -1.42
CA PHE A 183 1.77 -0.76 -1.69
C PHE A 183 2.89 -1.43 -0.92
N GLN A 184 2.62 -2.59 -0.33
CA GLN A 184 3.63 -3.52 0.14
C GLN A 184 3.97 -4.50 -0.99
N CYS A 185 5.25 -4.61 -1.28
CA CYS A 185 5.77 -5.37 -2.41
C CYS A 185 6.77 -6.44 -1.97
N ARG A 186 6.79 -7.58 -2.68
CA ARG A 186 7.99 -8.42 -2.74
C ARG A 186 8.81 -7.99 -3.96
N VAL A 187 10.13 -7.94 -3.81
CA VAL A 187 11.05 -7.46 -4.83
C VAL A 187 12.14 -8.49 -5.07
N ASN A 188 12.33 -8.88 -6.32
CA ASN A 188 13.42 -9.76 -6.71
C ASN A 188 14.76 -9.07 -6.42
N PRO A 189 15.63 -9.64 -5.54
CA PRO A 189 16.92 -9.05 -5.20
C PRO A 189 17.79 -8.74 -6.42
N ASP A 190 17.79 -9.62 -7.44
CA ASP A 190 18.64 -9.49 -8.63
C ASP A 190 18.22 -8.35 -9.56
N SER A 191 16.99 -7.87 -9.38
CA SER A 191 16.38 -6.82 -10.20
C SER A 191 16.66 -5.42 -9.67
N ILE A 192 17.14 -5.30 -8.42
CA ILE A 192 17.56 -4.03 -7.83
C ILE A 192 18.94 -3.66 -8.39
N LYS A 193 19.01 -2.62 -9.23
CA LYS A 193 20.29 -2.20 -9.82
C LYS A 193 21.00 -1.11 -9.04
N LYS A 194 20.24 -0.27 -8.34
CA LYS A 194 20.82 0.77 -7.48
C LYS A 194 20.04 0.86 -6.18
N ILE A 195 20.80 1.02 -5.10
CA ILE A 195 20.33 1.49 -3.82
C ILE A 195 20.98 2.86 -3.63
N GLN A 196 20.18 3.89 -3.36
CA GLN A 196 20.60 5.29 -3.31
C GLN A 196 20.03 5.99 -2.08
N TYR A 197 20.59 7.16 -1.83
CA TYR A 197 20.14 8.05 -0.77
C TYR A 197 18.78 8.68 -1.08
N GLU A 198 18.10 9.16 -0.04
CA GLU A 198 16.84 9.89 -0.17
C GLU A 198 16.99 11.22 -0.94
N THR A 199 15.93 11.68 -1.61
CA THR A 199 15.99 12.87 -2.49
C THR A 199 15.08 14.00 -2.06
N LEU A 200 14.46 13.89 -0.90
CA LEU A 200 13.41 14.81 -0.47
C LEU A 200 13.91 15.87 0.51
N ILE A 201 14.85 15.52 1.39
CA ILE A 201 15.38 16.45 2.38
C ILE A 201 16.23 17.51 1.68
N ASN A 202 15.99 18.76 2.06
CA ASN A 202 16.80 19.89 1.61
C ASN A 202 18.26 19.69 2.04
N ASP A 203 19.22 19.98 1.15
CA ASP A 203 20.65 19.74 1.40
C ASP A 203 21.17 20.29 2.74
N LYS A 204 20.60 21.40 3.22
CA LYS A 204 20.93 21.99 4.54
C LYS A 204 20.69 21.04 5.72
N TYR A 205 19.75 20.10 5.61
CA TYR A 205 19.30 19.24 6.70
C TYR A 205 19.67 17.76 6.51
N LYS A 206 20.32 17.39 5.39
CA LYS A 206 20.64 15.99 5.06
C LYS A 206 21.43 15.25 6.14
N ASN A 207 22.29 15.96 6.87
CA ASN A 207 23.15 15.37 7.91
C ASN A 207 22.52 15.41 9.31
N SER A 208 21.34 16.01 9.48
CA SER A 208 20.72 16.20 10.81
C SER A 208 19.30 15.66 10.92
N VAL A 209 18.69 15.25 9.81
CA VAL A 209 17.33 14.74 9.77
C VAL A 209 17.35 13.28 9.37
N THR A 210 16.78 12.44 10.22
CA THR A 210 16.51 11.03 9.93
C THR A 210 15.10 10.89 9.39
N VAL A 211 14.95 10.23 8.23
CA VAL A 211 13.63 9.92 7.64
C VAL A 211 12.93 8.82 8.43
N ASP A 212 13.64 7.72 8.66
CA ASP A 212 13.14 6.53 9.34
C ASP A 212 14.24 6.03 10.29
N PRO A 213 13.99 5.88 11.60
CA PRO A 213 15.00 5.45 12.55
C PRO A 213 15.54 4.03 12.29
N ASN A 214 14.86 3.24 11.44
CA ASN A 214 15.24 1.87 11.15
C ASN A 214 16.18 1.71 9.94
N PHE A 215 16.38 2.77 9.16
CA PHE A 215 17.15 2.70 7.90
C PHE A 215 18.08 3.91 7.76
N ASP A 216 19.24 3.69 7.16
CA ASP A 216 20.13 4.81 6.81
C ASP A 216 19.53 5.61 5.65
N ASN A 217 19.61 6.95 5.71
CA ASN A 217 19.11 7.81 4.63
C ASN A 217 19.80 7.51 3.28
N ASN A 218 20.97 6.87 3.28
CA ASN A 218 21.72 6.48 2.09
C ASN A 218 21.23 5.21 1.38
N GLU A 219 20.23 4.51 1.94
CA GLU A 219 19.71 3.25 1.39
C GLU A 219 18.19 3.23 1.15
N LEU A 220 17.55 4.40 1.08
CA LEU A 220 16.10 4.54 1.02
C LEU A 220 15.50 4.44 -0.39
N GLU A 221 16.26 4.68 -1.46
CA GLU A 221 15.75 4.58 -2.83
C GLU A 221 16.28 3.33 -3.54
N TRP A 222 15.39 2.36 -3.76
CA TRP A 222 15.66 1.15 -4.53
C TRP A 222 15.15 1.31 -5.95
N ILE A 223 16.04 1.21 -6.93
CA ILE A 223 15.75 1.47 -8.34
C ILE A 223 15.77 0.15 -9.10
N ILE A 224 14.60 -0.23 -9.62
CA ILE A 224 14.44 -1.33 -10.57
C ILE A 224 14.31 -0.72 -11.96
N PRO A 225 15.27 -0.96 -12.88
CA PRO A 225 15.18 -0.45 -14.24
C PRO A 225 14.08 -1.18 -15.01
N GLY A 226 13.48 -0.47 -15.94
CA GLY A 226 12.57 -1.05 -16.89
C GLY A 226 13.24 -1.83 -17.98
N LYS A 227 12.47 -2.73 -18.59
CA LYS A 227 12.82 -3.37 -19.86
C LYS A 227 12.23 -2.54 -21.00
N GLU A 228 12.97 -2.39 -22.09
CA GLU A 228 12.49 -1.67 -23.28
C GLU A 228 11.18 -2.31 -23.81
N GLY A 229 10.24 -1.47 -24.26
CA GLY A 229 8.92 -1.92 -24.75
C GLY A 229 7.96 -2.45 -23.68
N VAL A 230 8.41 -2.61 -22.43
CA VAL A 230 7.56 -2.91 -21.29
C VAL A 230 7.07 -1.58 -20.70
N TYR A 231 5.84 -1.53 -20.17
CA TYR A 231 5.31 -0.34 -19.49
C TYR A 231 5.05 -0.56 -18.01
N TYR A 232 4.89 -1.83 -17.62
CA TYR A 232 4.56 -2.24 -16.26
C TYR A 232 5.47 -3.39 -15.82
N ILE A 233 6.02 -3.29 -14.62
CA ILE A 233 6.81 -4.37 -14.02
C ILE A 233 5.87 -5.35 -13.33
N LYS A 234 5.96 -6.63 -13.71
CA LYS A 234 5.15 -7.74 -13.17
C LYS A 234 5.98 -8.90 -12.63
N ASP A 235 7.14 -9.16 -13.24
CA ASP A 235 7.94 -10.35 -12.92
C ASP A 235 9.03 -10.10 -11.88
N ASP A 236 9.38 -8.82 -11.63
CA ASP A 236 10.45 -8.44 -10.72
C ASP A 236 9.92 -7.83 -9.41
N ILE A 237 8.63 -7.49 -9.39
CA ILE A 237 7.94 -6.87 -8.28
C ILE A 237 6.51 -7.41 -8.24
N ILE A 238 6.06 -7.86 -7.07
CA ILE A 238 4.65 -8.22 -6.83
C ILE A 238 4.09 -7.40 -5.68
N CYS A 239 3.02 -6.63 -5.95
CA CYS A 239 2.25 -5.92 -4.94
C CYS A 239 1.29 -6.92 -4.28
N TYR A 240 1.51 -7.23 -3.01
CA TYR A 240 0.74 -8.24 -2.28
C TYR A 240 -0.02 -7.68 -1.07
N GLY A 241 0.14 -6.38 -0.80
CA GLY A 241 -0.59 -5.69 0.26
C GLY A 241 -0.87 -4.24 -0.09
N ILE A 242 -2.05 -3.76 0.26
CA ILE A 242 -2.38 -2.33 0.32
C ILE A 242 -2.19 -1.89 1.77
N MET A 243 -1.20 -1.06 2.02
CA MET A 243 -0.95 -0.45 3.32
C MET A 243 -1.76 0.84 3.40
N MET A 244 -2.68 0.89 4.35
CA MET A 244 -3.53 2.05 4.62
C MET A 244 -3.18 2.62 5.99
N ARG A 245 -2.92 3.92 6.04
CA ARG A 245 -2.86 4.69 7.29
C ARG A 245 -4.13 5.52 7.39
N ILE A 246 -4.80 5.48 8.53
CA ILE A 246 -6.01 6.25 8.81
C ILE A 246 -5.80 7.07 10.07
N CYS A 247 -5.92 8.38 9.99
CA CYS A 247 -5.62 9.31 11.09
C CYS A 247 -6.77 10.30 11.34
N ASP A 248 -6.86 10.81 12.56
CA ASP A 248 -7.78 11.91 12.91
C ASP A 248 -7.24 13.30 12.56
N VAL A 249 -5.94 13.36 12.25
CA VAL A 249 -5.22 14.59 11.90
C VAL A 249 -4.51 14.41 10.57
N ASP A 250 -4.18 15.53 9.93
CA ASP A 250 -3.32 15.54 8.75
C ASP A 250 -2.03 14.78 9.07
N PRO A 251 -1.63 13.79 8.24
CA PRO A 251 -0.46 12.97 8.50
C PRO A 251 0.82 13.76 8.71
N LYS A 252 0.95 14.99 8.20
CA LYS A 252 2.13 15.84 8.46
C LYS A 252 2.36 16.15 9.94
N TYR A 253 1.34 16.00 10.78
CA TYR A 253 1.44 16.22 12.23
C TYR A 253 1.79 14.95 13.01
N LEU A 254 1.93 13.80 12.34
CA LEU A 254 2.33 12.56 13.00
C LEU A 254 3.82 12.61 13.38
N PRO A 255 4.21 11.96 14.50
CA PRO A 255 5.63 11.84 14.87
C PRO A 255 6.51 11.28 13.76
N ALA A 256 6.03 10.25 13.03
CA ALA A 256 6.74 9.62 11.93
C ALA A 256 6.92 10.54 10.69
N SER A 257 6.09 11.58 10.57
CA SER A 257 6.11 12.54 9.45
C SER A 257 6.82 13.85 9.79
N LYS A 258 7.40 13.99 10.99
CA LYS A 258 8.08 15.22 11.43
C LYS A 258 9.18 15.67 10.46
N TRP A 259 9.81 14.74 9.76
CA TRP A 259 10.88 15.07 8.81
C TRP A 259 10.38 15.82 7.57
N TRP A 260 9.07 15.78 7.25
CA TRP A 260 8.48 16.42 6.08
C TRP A 260 8.67 17.95 6.08
N GLN A 261 8.82 18.58 7.25
CA GLN A 261 9.06 20.03 7.32
C GLN A 261 10.44 20.46 6.78
N TYR A 262 11.35 19.51 6.56
CA TYR A 262 12.71 19.75 6.08
C TYR A 262 12.89 19.44 4.60
N THR A 263 11.81 19.09 3.89
CA THR A 263 11.87 18.79 2.46
C THR A 263 11.86 20.06 1.63
N PHE A 264 12.20 19.94 0.35
CA PHE A 264 11.89 21.01 -0.61
C PHE A 264 10.38 21.28 -0.57
N ARG A 265 10.00 22.56 -0.50
CA ARG A 265 8.59 22.97 -0.62
C ARG A 265 8.19 22.77 -2.09
N ASP A 266 7.12 22.00 -2.29
CA ASP A 266 6.42 21.92 -3.58
C ASP A 266 5.76 23.27 -3.94
#